data_AF-A0A2A2HJJ5-F1
#
_entry.id   AF-A0A2A2HJJ5-F1
#
_cell.length_a   1.000
_cell.length_b   1.000
_cell.length_c   1.000
_cell.angle_alpha   90.00
_cell.angle_beta   90.00
_cell.angle_gamma   90.00
#
_symmetry.space_group_name_H-M   'P 1'
#
loop_
_entity.id
_entity.type
_entity.pdbx_description
1 polymer ?
#
loop_
_entity_poly.entity_id
_entity_poly.type
_entity_poly.pdbx_seq_one_letter_code
_entity_poly.pdbx_strand_id
1 'polypeptide(L)'
;MAAGNGAEDLDHKLYNEYRNRNDDGDNGAIRVGAGDKKYLIPTDFTTYGSMIHVQGWGLNVVTTGYNDLYNTGEHNNYTHTFSGTSSATPIVASAVVAIQSWYKQYIGEVIKPKDMRSLLIETGTPQGYHQTSNKWINIGPLPNVRRAINTLQRRLQ
;
A
#
# COMPACT_ATOMS: atom_id res chain seq x y z
N MET A 1 5.68 4.49 1.86
CA MET A 1 6.19 4.09 3.19
C MET A 1 5.25 3.07 3.80
N ALA A 2 5.78 2.12 4.55
CA ALA A 2 4.98 1.16 5.30
C ALA A 2 4.19 1.88 6.42
N ALA A 3 2.97 1.43 6.71
CA ALA A 3 2.14 1.98 7.77
C ALA A 3 2.65 1.68 9.19
N GLY A 4 3.40 0.59 9.35
CA GLY A 4 3.80 0.06 10.66
C GLY A 4 3.06 -1.22 11.00
N ASN A 5 3.67 -2.03 11.88
CA ASN A 5 3.17 -3.34 12.28
C ASN A 5 2.73 -3.36 13.77
N GLY A 6 2.20 -2.24 14.26
CA GLY A 6 1.81 -2.08 15.66
C GLY A 6 0.32 -2.27 15.95
N ALA A 7 -0.50 -2.55 14.93
CA ALA A 7 -1.97 -2.58 15.03
C ALA A 7 -2.59 -1.27 15.56
N GLU A 8 -1.89 -0.15 15.33
CA GLU A 8 -2.27 1.16 15.87
C GLU A 8 -3.36 1.85 15.05
N ASP A 9 -4.35 2.40 15.74
CA ASP A 9 -5.41 3.23 15.17
C ASP A 9 -4.93 4.68 15.07
N LEU A 10 -4.50 5.10 13.88
CA LEU A 10 -3.96 6.45 13.70
C LEU A 10 -5.01 7.56 13.80
N ASP A 11 -6.30 7.22 13.87
CA ASP A 11 -7.38 8.17 14.14
C ASP A 11 -7.63 8.34 15.64
N HIS A 12 -7.01 7.51 16.48
CA HIS A 12 -7.11 7.62 17.93
C HIS A 12 -6.56 8.96 18.43
N LYS A 13 -7.14 9.45 19.54
CA LYS A 13 -6.83 10.78 20.11
C LYS A 13 -5.37 10.96 20.51
N LEU A 14 -4.66 9.87 20.81
CA LEU A 14 -3.22 9.89 21.12
C LEU A 14 -2.39 10.44 19.96
N TYR A 15 -2.87 10.30 18.72
CA TYR A 15 -2.19 10.77 17.53
C TYR A 15 -2.66 12.16 17.07
N ASN A 16 -3.49 12.88 17.87
CA ASN A 16 -3.97 14.23 17.52
C ASN A 16 -2.82 15.19 17.21
N GLU A 17 -1.79 15.24 18.07
CA GLU A 17 -0.66 16.13 17.85
C GLU A 17 0.07 15.81 16.54
N TYR A 18 0.26 14.51 16.24
CA TYR A 18 0.87 14.08 14.99
C TYR A 18 0.03 14.44 13.76
N ARG A 19 -1.30 14.24 13.82
CA ARG A 19 -2.23 14.63 12.75
C ARG A 19 -2.37 16.14 12.60
N ASN A 20 -2.08 16.92 13.63
CA ASN A 20 -2.15 18.39 13.58
C ASN A 20 -0.80 19.05 13.23
N ARG A 21 0.23 18.26 12.85
CA ARG A 21 1.45 18.83 12.23
C ARG A 21 1.11 19.36 10.84
N ASN A 22 1.96 20.24 10.30
CA ASN A 22 1.79 20.84 8.97
C ASN A 22 1.27 19.84 7.92
N ASP A 23 0.35 20.32 7.06
CA ASP A 23 -0.39 19.52 6.07
C ASP A 23 -1.19 18.33 6.69
N ASP A 24 -1.81 18.51 7.86
CA ASP A 24 -2.57 17.47 8.58
C ASP A 24 -1.74 16.19 8.85
N GLY A 25 -0.46 16.38 9.15
CA GLY A 25 0.51 15.30 9.35
C GLY A 25 0.90 14.58 8.05
N ASP A 26 0.53 15.09 6.87
CA ASP A 26 0.94 14.57 5.58
C ASP A 26 2.40 14.96 5.27
N ASN A 27 3.27 13.95 5.19
CA ASN A 27 4.67 14.14 4.83
C ASN A 27 4.94 13.96 3.32
N GLY A 28 3.89 13.91 2.50
CA GLY A 28 3.96 13.70 1.06
C GLY A 28 4.16 12.24 0.63
N ALA A 29 4.31 11.31 1.58
CA ALA A 29 4.48 9.90 1.26
C ALA A 29 3.14 9.20 0.98
N ILE A 30 3.20 8.18 0.12
CA ILE A 30 2.12 7.18 0.00
C ILE A 30 2.29 6.19 1.15
N ARG A 31 1.40 6.24 2.14
CA ARG A 31 1.34 5.30 3.28
C ARG A 31 0.59 4.02 2.90
N VAL A 32 1.22 2.87 3.17
CA VAL A 32 0.77 1.55 2.70
C VAL A 32 0.43 0.63 3.87
N GLY A 33 -0.84 0.25 3.97
CA GLY A 33 -1.32 -0.77 4.90
C GLY A 33 -1.11 -2.19 4.36
N ALA A 34 -1.22 -3.18 5.25
CA ALA A 34 -1.14 -4.59 4.90
C ALA A 34 -2.54 -5.23 4.89
N GLY A 35 -2.91 -5.79 3.74
CA GLY A 35 -4.13 -6.57 3.57
C GLY A 35 -3.85 -8.04 3.27
N ASP A 36 -4.88 -8.87 3.42
CA ASP A 36 -4.85 -10.26 3.00
C ASP A 36 -5.02 -10.40 1.47
N LYS A 37 -4.63 -11.56 0.92
CA LYS A 37 -4.64 -11.81 -0.53
C LYS A 37 -6.02 -12.07 -1.12
N LYS A 38 -7.00 -12.48 -0.32
CA LYS A 38 -8.28 -13.03 -0.77
C LYS A 38 -9.40 -12.01 -0.65
N TYR A 39 -9.48 -11.31 0.46
CA TYR A 39 -10.60 -10.44 0.78
C TYR A 39 -10.22 -8.96 0.85
N LEU A 40 -8.93 -8.63 0.74
CA LEU A 40 -8.41 -7.26 0.85
C LEU A 40 -8.81 -6.60 2.17
N ILE A 41 -8.90 -7.40 3.23
CA ILE A 41 -9.17 -6.97 4.60
C ILE A 41 -7.85 -6.78 5.35
N PRO A 42 -7.80 -5.92 6.38
CA PRO A 42 -6.58 -5.67 7.13
C PRO A 42 -6.08 -6.91 7.86
N THR A 43 -4.76 -7.05 7.89
CA THR A 43 -4.06 -8.03 8.72
C THR A 43 -3.99 -7.56 10.18
N ASP A 44 -3.98 -8.47 11.15
CA ASP A 44 -4.03 -8.14 12.58
C ASP A 44 -2.94 -7.18 13.08
N PHE A 45 -1.77 -7.14 12.43
CA PHE A 45 -0.67 -6.26 12.81
C PHE A 45 -0.69 -4.89 12.14
N THR A 46 -1.49 -4.65 11.10
CA THR A 46 -1.36 -3.43 10.29
C THR A 46 -1.78 -2.21 11.11
N THR A 47 -0.93 -1.20 11.17
CA THR A 47 -1.37 0.14 11.56
C THR A 47 -2.36 0.66 10.51
N TYR A 48 -3.43 1.32 10.95
CA TYR A 48 -4.60 1.67 10.13
C TYR A 48 -5.14 3.06 10.48
N GLY A 49 -6.14 3.54 9.74
CA GLY A 49 -6.83 4.82 9.99
C GLY A 49 -6.86 5.72 8.75
N SER A 50 -7.43 6.92 8.87
CA SER A 50 -7.62 7.87 7.77
C SER A 50 -6.34 8.28 7.05
N MET A 51 -5.19 8.21 7.73
CA MET A 51 -3.88 8.51 7.15
C MET A 51 -3.30 7.40 6.27
N ILE A 52 -3.90 6.21 6.23
CA ILE A 52 -3.47 5.13 5.32
C ILE A 52 -4.17 5.27 3.98
N HIS A 53 -3.38 5.32 2.91
CA HIS A 53 -3.89 5.69 1.59
C HIS A 53 -4.26 4.49 0.74
N VAL A 54 -3.43 3.45 0.73
CA VAL A 54 -3.61 2.25 -0.10
C VAL A 54 -3.06 1.04 0.62
N GLN A 55 -3.44 -0.16 0.17
CA GLN A 55 -2.93 -1.41 0.71
C GLN A 55 -2.12 -2.20 -0.31
N GLY A 56 -1.32 -3.13 0.20
CA GLY A 56 -0.74 -4.23 -0.56
C GLY A 56 -0.89 -5.55 0.20
N TRP A 57 -0.66 -6.67 -0.46
CA TRP A 57 -0.69 -7.98 0.19
C TRP A 57 0.48 -8.10 1.18
N GLY A 58 0.16 -8.33 2.46
CA GLY A 58 1.12 -8.32 3.56
C GLY A 58 1.43 -9.65 4.24
N LEU A 59 0.92 -10.80 3.77
CA LEU A 59 1.05 -12.10 4.46
C LEU A 59 1.69 -13.16 3.58
N ASN A 60 2.62 -13.97 4.08
CA ASN A 60 3.17 -15.12 3.35
C ASN A 60 3.70 -14.74 1.95
N VAL A 61 4.49 -13.66 1.89
CA VAL A 61 5.09 -13.17 0.65
C VAL A 61 6.39 -13.91 0.41
N VAL A 62 6.52 -14.46 -0.80
CA VAL A 62 7.78 -15.06 -1.25
C VAL A 62 8.79 -13.96 -1.53
N THR A 63 9.94 -14.03 -0.87
CA THR A 63 11.03 -13.05 -1.04
C THR A 63 12.39 -13.68 -0.73
N THR A 64 13.47 -12.94 -0.99
CA THR A 64 14.83 -13.34 -0.61
C THR A 64 15.04 -13.24 0.89
N GLY A 65 15.83 -14.17 1.46
CA GLY A 65 16.21 -14.22 2.87
C GLY A 65 15.62 -15.39 3.64
N TYR A 66 15.81 -15.35 4.96
CA TYR A 66 15.50 -16.34 5.99
C TYR A 66 15.99 -17.77 5.82
N ASN A 67 15.57 -18.52 4.78
CA ASN A 67 16.00 -19.89 4.40
C ASN A 67 14.91 -20.99 4.48
N ASP A 68 13.62 -20.66 4.66
CA ASP A 68 12.51 -21.63 4.84
C ASP A 68 11.80 -22.07 3.53
N LEU A 69 12.14 -21.49 2.37
CA LEU A 69 11.66 -21.95 1.05
C LEU A 69 12.77 -22.56 0.20
N TYR A 70 13.96 -21.95 0.20
CA TYR A 70 15.11 -22.40 -0.57
C TYR A 70 16.39 -21.94 0.14
N ASN A 71 17.40 -22.80 0.22
CA ASN A 71 18.65 -22.54 0.95
C ASN A 71 19.80 -23.43 0.44
N THR A 72 20.31 -23.15 -0.76
CA THR A 72 21.42 -23.92 -1.35
C THR A 72 22.76 -23.17 -1.33
N GLY A 73 22.86 -22.09 -0.56
CA GLY A 73 24.09 -21.30 -0.41
C GLY A 73 23.83 -19.98 0.33
N GLU A 74 24.90 -19.36 0.84
CA GLU A 74 24.85 -18.16 1.71
C GLU A 74 24.05 -16.98 1.12
N HIS A 75 24.04 -16.84 -0.20
CA HIS A 75 23.34 -15.77 -0.91
C HIS A 75 22.16 -16.27 -1.77
N ASN A 76 21.78 -17.53 -1.60
CA ASN A 76 20.77 -18.22 -2.40
C ASN A 76 19.63 -18.68 -1.51
N ASN A 77 19.01 -17.72 -0.83
CA ASN A 77 18.08 -17.96 0.25
C ASN A 77 16.75 -17.30 -0.03
N TYR A 78 15.66 -18.06 0.13
CA TYR A 78 14.30 -17.58 -0.04
C TYR A 78 13.41 -18.05 1.09
N THR A 79 12.37 -17.26 1.32
CA THR A 79 11.27 -17.51 2.26
C THR A 79 9.94 -17.48 1.53
N HIS A 80 8.93 -18.13 2.08
CA HIS A 80 7.53 -18.01 1.66
C HIS A 80 6.63 -17.44 2.77
N THR A 81 7.21 -17.03 3.90
CA THR A 81 6.49 -16.68 5.12
C THR A 81 6.67 -15.22 5.54
N PHE A 82 7.50 -14.43 4.85
CA PHE A 82 7.67 -13.01 5.19
C PHE A 82 6.34 -12.26 5.16
N SER A 83 6.10 -11.52 6.24
CA SER A 83 4.83 -10.85 6.50
C SER A 83 5.07 -9.49 7.13
N GLY A 84 4.18 -8.54 6.88
CA GLY A 84 4.29 -7.17 7.36
C GLY A 84 3.83 -6.15 6.33
N THR A 85 3.64 -4.91 6.78
CA THR A 85 3.51 -3.74 5.90
C THR A 85 4.73 -3.53 5.02
N SER A 86 5.89 -4.05 5.44
CA SER A 86 7.11 -4.16 4.63
C SER A 86 6.94 -5.05 3.40
N SER A 87 6.07 -6.06 3.44
CA SER A 87 5.72 -6.91 2.28
C SER A 87 4.74 -6.21 1.34
N ALA A 88 3.78 -5.47 1.91
CA ALA A 88 2.78 -4.73 1.15
C ALA A 88 3.39 -3.54 0.36
N THR A 89 4.34 -2.84 0.96
CA THR A 89 4.97 -1.63 0.39
C THR A 89 5.58 -1.82 -1.00
N PRO A 90 6.43 -2.83 -1.27
CA PRO A 90 7.03 -3.02 -2.60
C PRO A 90 6.02 -3.38 -3.69
N ILE A 91 4.87 -3.97 -3.34
CA ILE A 91 3.78 -4.24 -4.29
C ILE A 91 3.19 -2.90 -4.77
N VAL A 92 2.90 -1.99 -3.85
CA VAL A 92 2.42 -0.64 -4.19
C VAL A 92 3.48 0.15 -4.95
N ALA A 93 4.75 0.07 -4.54
CA ALA A 93 5.85 0.75 -5.24
C ALA A 93 5.97 0.27 -6.69
N SER A 94 5.81 -1.03 -6.95
CA SER A 94 5.82 -1.59 -8.31
C SER A 94 4.66 -1.07 -9.15
N ALA A 95 3.46 -0.94 -8.57
CA ALA A 95 2.31 -0.34 -9.25
C ALA A 95 2.56 1.14 -9.61
N VAL A 96 3.14 1.93 -8.69
CA VAL A 96 3.55 3.32 -8.93
C VAL A 96 4.53 3.40 -10.10
N VAL A 97 5.57 2.57 -10.11
CA VAL A 97 6.57 2.54 -11.17
C VAL A 97 5.94 2.21 -12.52
N ALA A 98 5.05 1.21 -12.59
CA ALA A 98 4.38 0.84 -13.82
C ALA A 98 3.52 1.99 -14.39
N ILE A 99 2.72 2.64 -13.55
CA ILE A 99 1.88 3.78 -13.94
C ILE A 99 2.76 4.97 -14.38
N GLN A 100 3.79 5.28 -13.61
CA GLN A 100 4.68 6.41 -13.89
C GLN A 100 5.46 6.20 -15.20
N SER A 101 5.90 4.97 -15.47
CA SER A 101 6.61 4.61 -16.70
C SER A 101 5.71 4.80 -17.92
N TRP A 102 4.47 4.32 -17.85
CA TRP A 102 3.47 4.57 -18.90
C TRP A 102 3.25 6.06 -19.11
N TYR A 103 2.98 6.82 -18.04
CA TYR A 103 2.71 8.25 -18.16
C TYR A 103 3.89 9.02 -18.77
N LYS A 104 5.12 8.72 -18.34
CA LYS A 104 6.32 9.35 -18.88
C LYS A 104 6.53 9.02 -20.36
N GLN A 105 6.24 7.79 -20.77
CA GLN A 105 6.38 7.38 -22.17
C GLN A 105 5.37 8.06 -23.10
N TYR A 106 4.11 8.21 -22.67
CA TYR A 106 3.05 8.73 -23.52
C TYR A 106 2.90 10.26 -23.47
N ILE A 107 3.23 10.88 -22.33
CA ILE A 107 3.00 12.31 -22.08
C ILE A 107 4.31 13.11 -22.03
N GLY A 108 5.44 12.45 -21.75
CA GLY A 108 6.73 13.12 -21.60
C GLY A 108 6.95 13.78 -20.23
N GLU A 109 5.99 13.67 -19.32
CA GLU A 109 6.01 14.28 -17.99
C GLU A 109 6.06 13.24 -16.85
N VAL A 110 6.18 13.71 -15.61
CA VAL A 110 6.19 12.87 -14.39
C VAL A 110 4.99 13.24 -13.53
N ILE A 111 4.29 12.24 -12.99
CA ILE A 111 3.14 12.45 -12.11
C ILE A 111 3.69 12.87 -10.74
N LYS A 112 3.19 13.97 -10.19
CA LYS A 112 3.63 14.43 -8.88
C LYS A 112 3.18 13.44 -7.79
N PRO A 113 3.92 13.31 -6.67
CA PRO A 113 3.59 12.34 -5.62
C PRO A 113 2.15 12.42 -5.09
N LYS A 114 1.64 13.64 -4.84
CA LYS A 114 0.26 13.85 -4.36
C LYS A 114 -0.77 13.42 -5.43
N ASP A 115 -0.51 13.65 -6.71
CA ASP A 115 -1.40 13.25 -7.82
C ASP A 115 -1.39 11.74 -8.04
N MET A 116 -0.21 11.10 -7.97
CA MET A 116 -0.08 9.64 -8.03
C MET A 116 -0.86 8.99 -6.88
N ARG A 117 -0.72 9.52 -5.66
CA ARG A 117 -1.47 9.04 -4.49
C ARG A 117 -2.98 9.14 -4.71
N SER A 118 -3.48 10.29 -5.14
CA SER A 118 -4.90 10.49 -5.44
C SER A 118 -5.40 9.52 -6.51
N LEU A 119 -4.62 9.32 -7.58
CA LEU A 119 -4.95 8.37 -8.63
C LEU A 119 -5.06 6.93 -8.10
N LEU A 120 -4.11 6.50 -7.26
CA LEU A 120 -4.15 5.16 -6.68
C LEU A 120 -5.36 4.94 -5.78
N ILE A 121 -5.71 5.94 -4.96
CA ILE A 121 -6.90 5.90 -4.09
C ILE A 121 -8.17 5.79 -4.95
N GLU A 122 -8.31 6.66 -5.95
CA GLU A 122 -9.51 6.73 -6.79
C GLU A 122 -9.72 5.48 -7.64
N THR A 123 -8.63 4.91 -8.15
CA THR A 123 -8.70 3.83 -9.16
C THR A 123 -8.45 2.45 -8.59
N GLY A 124 -8.02 2.36 -7.33
CA GLY A 124 -7.77 1.09 -6.67
C GLY A 124 -9.01 0.18 -6.57
N THR A 125 -8.75 -1.09 -6.38
CA THR A 125 -9.76 -2.09 -6.02
C THR A 125 -10.19 -1.84 -4.57
N PRO A 126 -11.49 -1.65 -4.28
CA PRO A 126 -11.97 -1.35 -2.94
C PRO A 126 -11.52 -2.36 -1.88
N GLN A 127 -11.22 -1.86 -0.68
CA GLN A 127 -10.94 -2.70 0.49
C GLN A 127 -12.17 -3.53 0.87
N GLY A 128 -11.94 -4.74 1.37
CA GLY A 128 -12.98 -5.55 2.00
C GLY A 128 -13.39 -5.05 3.39
N TYR A 129 -14.62 -5.39 3.78
CA TYR A 129 -15.10 -5.19 5.15
C TYR A 129 -14.58 -6.28 6.09
N HIS A 130 -14.04 -5.92 7.24
CA HIS A 130 -13.51 -6.87 8.21
C HIS A 130 -14.64 -7.50 9.03
N GLN A 131 -15.24 -8.58 8.50
CA GLN A 131 -16.46 -9.19 9.03
C GLN A 131 -16.35 -9.66 10.48
N THR A 132 -15.21 -10.26 10.87
CA THR A 132 -15.03 -10.86 12.20
C THR A 132 -14.92 -9.83 13.33
N SER A 133 -14.32 -8.67 13.07
CA SER A 133 -14.25 -7.56 14.04
C SER A 133 -15.47 -6.64 14.00
N ASN A 134 -16.31 -6.79 12.97
CA ASN A 134 -17.46 -5.92 12.68
C ASN A 134 -17.10 -4.42 12.75
N LYS A 135 -15.90 -4.07 12.27
CA LYS A 135 -15.37 -2.70 12.27
C LYS A 135 -14.81 -2.36 10.89
N TRP A 136 -15.03 -1.13 10.45
CA TRP A 136 -14.27 -0.57 9.34
C TRP A 136 -12.86 -0.18 9.83
N ILE A 137 -11.86 -0.92 9.36
CA ILE A 137 -10.45 -0.71 9.70
C ILE A 137 -9.77 -0.26 8.40
N ASN A 138 -9.57 1.05 8.23
CA ASN A 138 -9.11 1.62 6.96
C ASN A 138 -7.62 1.33 6.70
N ILE A 139 -7.34 0.61 5.63
CA ILE A 139 -6.01 0.43 5.04
C ILE A 139 -5.97 0.86 3.56
N GLY A 140 -7.07 1.42 3.05
CA GLY A 140 -7.17 1.92 1.68
C GLY A 140 -7.35 0.82 0.62
N PRO A 141 -7.62 1.20 -0.64
CA PRO A 141 -7.80 0.27 -1.74
C PRO A 141 -6.47 -0.34 -2.21
N LEU A 142 -6.55 -1.49 -2.87
CA LEU A 142 -5.40 -2.14 -3.52
C LEU A 142 -5.15 -1.47 -4.89
N PRO A 143 -3.94 -1.01 -5.23
CA PRO A 143 -3.67 -0.42 -6.55
C PRO A 143 -4.14 -1.27 -7.73
N ASN A 144 -4.80 -0.62 -8.69
CA ASN A 144 -5.23 -1.24 -9.95
C ASN A 144 -4.58 -0.50 -11.12
N VAL A 145 -3.43 -1.00 -11.57
CA VAL A 145 -2.60 -0.35 -12.62
C VAL A 145 -3.39 -0.13 -13.91
N ARG A 146 -4.20 -1.11 -14.34
CA ARG A 146 -5.01 -0.99 -15.56
C ARG A 146 -6.04 0.13 -15.43
N ARG A 147 -6.78 0.18 -14.31
CA ARG A 147 -7.80 1.21 -14.08
C ARG A 147 -7.16 2.60 -13.95
N ALA A 148 -6.00 2.70 -13.30
CA ALA A 148 -5.22 3.93 -13.21
C ALA A 148 -4.83 4.49 -14.59
N ILE A 149 -4.22 3.65 -15.44
CA ILE A 149 -3.82 4.04 -16.81
C ILE A 149 -5.04 4.44 -17.65
N ASN A 150 -6.12 3.64 -17.62
CA ASN A 150 -7.34 3.96 -18.36
C ASN A 150 -7.97 5.30 -17.91
N THR A 151 -7.92 5.61 -16.61
CA THR A 151 -8.37 6.90 -16.09
C THR A 151 -7.49 8.05 -16.57
N LEU A 152 -6.16 7.88 -16.58
CA LEU A 152 -5.25 8.89 -17.13
C LEU A 152 -5.53 9.14 -18.62
N GLN A 153 -5.69 8.08 -19.43
CA GLN A 153 -6.02 8.21 -20.85
C GLN A 153 -7.29 9.03 -21.09
N ARG A 154 -8.35 8.78 -20.31
CA ARG A 154 -9.61 9.54 -20.43
C ARG A 154 -9.47 11.02 -20.06
N ARG A 155 -8.55 11.37 -19.16
CA ARG A 155 -8.32 12.77 -18.73
C ARG A 155 -7.52 13.58 -19.74
N LEU A 156 -6.86 12.91 -20.68
CA LEU A 156 -5.99 13.51 -21.68
C LEU A 156 -6.67 13.68 -23.05
N GLN A 157 -7.90 13.16 -23.17
CA GLN A 157 -8.80 13.40 -24.32
C GLN A 157 -9.59 14.68 -24.07
#